data_AF-A1RRF1-F1
#
_entry.id   AF-A1RRF1-F1
#
_cell.length_a   1.000
_cell.length_b   1.000
_cell.length_c   1.000
_cell.angle_alpha   90.00
_cell.angle_beta   90.00
_cell.angle_gamma   90.00
#
_symmetry.space_group_name_H-M   'P 1'
#
loop_
_entity.id
_entity.type
_entity.pdbx_description
1 polymer ?
#
loop_
_entity_poly.entity_id
_entity_poly.type
_entity_poly.pdbx_seq_one_letter_code
_entity_poly.pdbx_strand_id
1 'polypeptide(L)'
;MCEILARFLVELVEGARGNVVSFVVGDVSKWAETKIRPTRSIVFKVANMSEALLVAGYLEKIGKKYILRRDTPLWVKAKAGDVEGLCEIIEGVLYNYSKVVK
;
A
#
# COMPACT_ATOMS: atom_id res chain seq x y z
N MET A 1 -11.27 -2.71 -1.63
CA MET A 1 -10.54 -1.53 -1.07
C MET A 1 -9.05 -1.79 -1.01
N CYS A 2 -8.62 -2.93 -0.46
CA CYS A 2 -7.21 -3.37 -0.52
C CYS A 2 -6.67 -3.35 -1.96
N GLU A 3 -7.51 -3.74 -2.93
CA GLU A 3 -7.15 -3.80 -4.35
C GLU A 3 -6.63 -2.47 -4.91
N ILE A 4 -7.13 -1.33 -4.40
CA ILE A 4 -6.68 -0.01 -4.84
C ILE A 4 -5.21 0.17 -4.46
N LEU A 5 -4.88 -0.10 -3.20
CA LEU A 5 -3.50 0.01 -2.73
C LEU A 5 -2.63 -1.07 -3.38
N ALA A 6 -3.11 -2.30 -3.50
CA ALA A 6 -2.37 -3.40 -4.12
C ALA A 6 -2.00 -3.11 -5.59
N ARG A 7 -2.98 -2.72 -6.42
CA ARG A 7 -2.74 -2.38 -7.83
C ARG A 7 -1.84 -1.16 -7.98
N PHE A 8 -2.00 -0.15 -7.12
CA PHE A 8 -1.07 0.99 -7.09
C PHE A 8 0.37 0.55 -6.79
N LEU A 9 0.57 -0.32 -5.80
CA LEU A 9 1.90 -0.83 -5.45
C LEU A 9 2.51 -1.67 -6.58
N VAL A 10 1.71 -2.46 -7.30
CA VAL A 10 2.17 -3.18 -8.51
C VAL A 10 2.70 -2.19 -9.55
N GLU A 11 1.91 -1.19 -9.95
CA GLU A 11 2.35 -0.20 -10.95
C GLU A 11 3.59 0.59 -10.47
N LEU A 12 3.64 0.94 -9.18
CA LEU A 12 4.76 1.66 -8.59
C LEU A 12 6.06 0.84 -8.61
N VAL A 13 5.98 -0.45 -8.27
CA VAL A 13 7.13 -1.37 -8.26
C VAL A 13 7.54 -1.77 -9.67
N GLU A 14 6.60 -1.88 -10.60
CA GLU A 14 6.88 -2.14 -12.02
C GLU A 14 7.74 -1.02 -12.63
N GLY A 15 7.40 0.25 -12.33
CA GLY A 15 8.16 1.43 -12.76
C GLY A 15 9.47 1.68 -12.00
N ALA A 16 9.78 0.89 -10.97
CA ALA A 16 10.93 1.12 -10.11
C ALA A 16 12.26 0.74 -10.78
N ARG A 17 13.21 1.68 -10.80
CA ARG A 17 14.60 1.44 -11.26
C ARG A 17 15.58 1.11 -10.12
N GLY A 18 15.17 1.28 -8.87
CA GLY A 18 15.99 1.08 -7.68
C GLY A 18 15.48 -0.03 -6.76
N ASN A 19 16.09 -0.14 -5.58
CA ASN A 19 15.72 -1.11 -4.55
C ASN A 19 14.65 -0.60 -3.57
N VAL A 20 14.13 0.61 -3.81
CA VAL A 20 13.18 1.29 -2.93
C VAL A 20 12.22 2.09 -3.78
N VAL A 21 10.94 2.08 -3.41
CA VAL A 21 9.93 3.02 -3.90
C VAL A 21 9.33 3.78 -2.72
N SER A 22 8.88 5.00 -2.98
CA SER A 22 8.20 5.82 -1.97
C SER A 22 6.91 6.38 -2.52
N PHE A 23 5.89 6.48 -1.66
CA PHE A 23 4.62 7.10 -2.01
C PHE A 23 4.03 7.83 -0.81
N VAL A 24 3.14 8.78 -1.07
CA VAL A 24 2.25 9.37 -0.06
C VAL A 24 0.81 8.91 -0.31
N VAL A 25 -0.07 9.02 0.69
CA VAL A 25 -1.50 8.69 0.55
C VAL A 25 -2.15 9.44 -0.62
N GLY A 26 -1.72 10.69 -0.85
CA GLY A 26 -2.18 11.50 -1.97
C GLY A 26 -1.87 10.91 -3.35
N ASP A 27 -0.75 10.19 -3.50
CA ASP A 27 -0.37 9.56 -4.77
C ASP A 27 -1.35 8.43 -5.10
N VAL A 28 -1.66 7.58 -4.11
CA VAL A 28 -2.64 6.50 -4.21
C VAL A 28 -4.02 7.07 -4.54
N SER A 29 -4.42 8.16 -3.88
CA SER A 29 -5.71 8.81 -4.12
C SER A 29 -5.82 9.34 -5.56
N LYS A 30 -4.81 10.06 -6.05
CA LYS A 30 -4.76 10.57 -7.42
C LYS A 30 -4.76 9.45 -8.46
N TRP A 31 -4.00 8.40 -8.20
CA TRP A 31 -3.98 7.20 -9.03
C TRP A 31 -5.37 6.56 -9.09
N ALA A 32 -6.03 6.38 -7.95
CA ALA A 32 -7.36 5.78 -7.89
C ALA A 32 -8.41 6.63 -8.62
N GLU A 33 -8.36 7.95 -8.50
CA GLU A 33 -9.25 8.83 -9.26
C GLU A 33 -9.04 8.72 -10.77
N THR A 34 -7.79 8.55 -11.20
CA THR A 34 -7.47 8.43 -12.63
C THR A 34 -7.89 7.07 -13.21
N LYS A 35 -7.63 5.98 -12.48
CA LYS A 35 -7.76 4.60 -12.98
C LYS A 35 -9.09 3.94 -12.64
N ILE A 36 -9.66 4.24 -11.47
CA ILE A 36 -10.81 3.54 -10.90
C ILE A 36 -12.03 4.46 -10.79
N ARG A 37 -11.83 5.76 -10.55
CA ARG A 37 -12.89 6.76 -10.34
C ARG A 37 -13.84 6.38 -9.20
N PRO A 38 -13.33 6.23 -7.96
CA PRO A 38 -14.16 5.84 -6.83
C PRO A 38 -15.24 6.89 -6.54
N THR A 39 -16.44 6.45 -6.18
CA THR A 39 -17.59 7.33 -5.86
C THR A 39 -17.49 8.02 -4.50
N ARG A 40 -16.49 7.67 -3.69
CA ARG A 40 -16.23 8.23 -2.35
C ARG A 40 -14.75 8.40 -2.12
N SER A 41 -14.38 9.35 -1.26
CA SER A 41 -12.99 9.54 -0.85
C SER A 41 -12.42 8.29 -0.19
N ILE A 42 -11.24 7.88 -0.63
CA ILE A 42 -10.51 6.70 -0.14
C ILE A 42 -9.36 7.06 0.80
N VAL A 43 -9.07 8.35 0.97
CA VAL A 43 -7.86 8.87 1.66
C VAL A 43 -7.70 8.26 3.04
N PHE A 44 -8.75 8.31 3.87
CA PHE A 44 -8.70 7.78 5.23
C PHE A 44 -8.45 6.27 5.27
N LYS A 45 -9.08 5.51 4.36
CA LYS A 45 -8.91 4.06 4.27
C LYS A 45 -7.50 3.68 3.83
N VAL A 46 -6.97 4.39 2.83
CA VAL A 46 -5.58 4.18 2.36
C VAL A 46 -4.58 4.56 3.45
N ALA A 47 -4.82 5.66 4.18
CA ALA A 47 -4.00 6.04 5.31
C ALA A 47 -3.98 4.94 6.37
N ASN A 48 -5.14 4.43 6.79
CA ASN A 48 -5.21 3.34 7.78
C ASN A 48 -4.50 2.07 7.31
N MET A 49 -4.67 1.67 6.05
CA MET A 49 -3.94 0.50 5.50
C MET A 49 -2.42 0.73 5.51
N SER A 50 -1.97 1.94 5.13
CA SER A 50 -0.54 2.27 5.08
C SER A 50 0.08 2.33 6.48
N GLU A 51 -0.62 2.89 7.46
CA GLU A 51 -0.18 2.90 8.86
C GLU A 51 -0.16 1.48 9.46
N ALA A 52 -1.15 0.64 9.15
CA ALA A 52 -1.16 -0.75 9.59
C ALA A 52 0.06 -1.52 9.05
N LEU A 53 0.35 -1.36 7.75
CA LEU A 53 1.53 -1.96 7.11
C LEU A 53 2.85 -1.43 7.70
N LEU A 54 2.91 -0.14 8.05
CA LEU A 54 4.06 0.46 8.74
C LEU A 54 4.29 -0.19 10.10
N VAL A 55 3.24 -0.28 10.93
CA VAL A 55 3.33 -0.87 12.27
C VAL A 55 3.73 -2.35 12.21
N ALA A 56 3.26 -3.07 11.20
CA ALA A 56 3.64 -4.46 10.96
C ALA A 56 5.04 -4.63 10.31
N GLY A 57 5.76 -3.53 10.03
CA GLY A 57 7.12 -3.56 9.50
C GLY A 57 7.24 -3.82 8.00
N TYR A 58 6.12 -3.77 7.26
CA TYR A 58 6.12 -3.93 5.80
C TYR A 58 6.49 -2.64 5.06
N LEU A 59 6.32 -1.49 5.73
CA LEU A 59 6.69 -0.18 5.22
C LEU A 59 7.59 0.52 6.24
N GLU A 60 8.44 1.42 5.77
CA GLU A 60 9.09 2.43 6.60
C GLU A 60 8.45 3.81 6.33
N LYS A 61 8.72 4.79 7.20
CA LYS A 61 8.18 6.15 7.04
C LYS A 61 9.27 7.20 7.18
N ILE A 62 9.34 8.11 6.19
CA ILE A 62 10.20 9.29 6.21
C ILE A 62 9.32 10.51 5.97
N GLY A 63 9.07 11.29 7.03
CA GLY A 63 8.11 12.39 7.00
C GLY A 63 6.70 11.89 6.65
N LYS A 64 6.16 12.34 5.51
CA LYS A 64 4.84 11.91 5.01
C LYS A 64 4.91 10.72 4.04
N LYS A 65 6.11 10.29 3.65
CA LYS A 65 6.32 9.23 2.65
C LYS A 65 6.38 7.87 3.33
N TYR A 66 5.63 6.93 2.78
CA TYR A 66 5.80 5.51 3.02
C TYR A 66 6.84 4.97 2.06
N ILE A 67 7.72 4.12 2.57
CA ILE A 67 8.86 3.57 1.86
C ILE A 67 8.68 2.06 1.81
N LEU A 68 8.70 1.50 0.60
CA LEU A 68 8.65 0.07 0.34
C LEU A 68 10.02 -0.37 -0.21
N ARG A 69 10.65 -1.33 0.46
CA ARG A 69 11.96 -1.89 0.06
C ARG A 69 11.81 -3.19 -0.71
N ARG A 70 12.79 -3.47 -1.58
CA ARG A 70 12.85 -4.63 -2.49
C ARG A 70 12.69 -5.99 -1.81
N ASP A 71 13.18 -6.13 -0.59
CA ASP A 71 13.27 -7.42 0.08
C ASP A 71 12.07 -7.69 1.01
N THR A 72 11.05 -6.83 0.96
CA THR A 72 9.82 -7.01 1.73
C THR A 72 8.86 -7.95 1.01
N PRO A 73 8.02 -8.73 1.74
CA PRO A 73 7.00 -9.57 1.10
C PRO A 73 6.02 -8.78 0.21
N LEU A 74 5.71 -7.53 0.58
CA LEU A 74 4.91 -6.62 -0.25
C LEU A 74 5.57 -6.37 -1.61
N TRP A 75 6.89 -6.12 -1.64
CA TRP A 75 7.58 -5.91 -2.91
C TRP A 75 7.59 -7.16 -3.77
N VAL A 76 7.89 -8.32 -3.19
CA VAL A 76 7.93 -9.59 -3.91
C VAL A 76 6.60 -9.84 -4.62
N LYS A 77 5.48 -9.69 -3.91
CA LYS A 77 4.15 -9.84 -4.49
C LYS A 77 3.82 -8.76 -5.52
N ALA A 78 4.14 -7.50 -5.23
CA ALA A 78 3.94 -6.40 -6.17
C ALA A 78 4.72 -6.60 -7.47
N LYS A 79 5.97 -7.08 -7.40
CA LYS A 79 6.79 -7.35 -8.58
C LYS A 79 6.28 -8.52 -9.41
N ALA A 80 5.63 -9.49 -8.78
CA ALA A 80 4.97 -10.61 -9.45
C ALA A 80 3.59 -10.24 -10.02
N GLY A 81 3.07 -9.03 -9.77
CA GLY A 81 1.70 -8.66 -10.12
C GLY A 81 0.64 -9.40 -9.29
N ASP A 82 1.01 -9.98 -8.15
CA ASP A 82 0.14 -10.76 -7.26
C ASP A 82 -0.74 -9.83 -6.41
N VAL A 83 -1.82 -9.33 -7.02
CA VAL A 83 -2.79 -8.42 -6.39
C VAL A 83 -3.55 -9.10 -5.25
N GLU A 84 -3.93 -10.38 -5.43
CA GLU A 84 -4.67 -11.14 -4.42
C GLU A 84 -3.82 -11.34 -3.18
N GLY A 85 -2.59 -11.82 -3.34
CA GLY A 85 -1.68 -11.99 -2.21
C GLY A 85 -1.29 -10.68 -1.53
N LEU A 86 -1.24 -9.56 -2.27
CA LEU A 86 -1.08 -8.23 -1.65
C LEU A 86 -2.29 -7.88 -0.79
N CYS A 87 -3.50 -8.13 -1.28
CA CYS A 87 -4.73 -7.93 -0.53
C CYS A 87 -4.77 -8.78 0.74
N GLU A 88 -4.39 -10.06 0.68
CA GLU A 88 -4.29 -10.93 1.86
C GLU A 88 -3.38 -10.34 2.95
N ILE A 89 -2.18 -9.86 2.57
CA ILE A 89 -1.27 -9.20 3.52
C ILE A 89 -1.92 -7.94 4.10
N ILE A 90 -2.45 -7.06 3.24
CA ILE A 90 -3.03 -5.78 3.66
C ILE A 90 -4.20 -6.00 4.64
N GLU A 91 -5.12 -6.91 4.30
CA GLU A 91 -6.31 -7.18 5.09
C GLU A 91 -5.97 -7.90 6.40
N GLY A 92 -5.07 -8.88 6.36
CA GLY A 92 -4.58 -9.56 7.57
C GLY A 92 -3.91 -8.60 8.54
N VAL A 93 -3.06 -7.70 8.02
CA VAL A 93 -2.40 -6.67 8.82
C VAL A 93 -3.40 -5.64 9.37
N LEU A 94 -4.31 -5.14 8.53
CA LEU A 94 -5.32 -4.17 8.95
C LEU A 94 -6.24 -4.75 10.03
N TYR A 95 -6.64 -6.01 9.89
CA TYR A 95 -7.44 -6.71 10.89
C TYR A 95 -6.71 -6.76 12.24
N ASN A 96 -5.43 -7.13 12.26
CA ASN A 96 -4.63 -7.15 13.48
C ASN A 96 -4.43 -5.74 14.07
N TYR A 97 -4.16 -4.74 13.23
CA TYR A 97 -4.02 -3.36 13.65
C TYR A 97 -5.28 -2.83 14.33
N SER A 98 -6.46 -3.12 13.78
CA SER A 98 -7.74 -2.69 14.36
C SER A 98 -8.05 -3.29 15.74
N LYS A 99 -7.39 -4.39 16.12
CA LYS A 99 -7.50 -4.96 17.48
C LYS A 99 -6.63 -4.23 18.50
N VAL A 100 -5.53 -3.63 18.05
CA VAL A 100 -4.54 -2.97 18.92
C VAL A 100 -4.92 -1.51 19.17
N VAL A 101 -5.56 -0.84 18.21
CA VAL A 101 -5.97 0.58 18.33
C VAL A 101 -7.34 0.73 19.02
N LYS A 102 -7.62 -0.10 20.03
CA LYS A 102 -8.83 0.05 20.87
C LYS A 102 -8.67 1.14 21.92
#